data_AF-A0A3C0DR12-F1
#
_entry.id   AF-A0A3C0DR12-F1
#
_cell.length_a   1.000
_cell.length_b   1.000
_cell.length_c   1.000
_cell.angle_alpha   90.00
_cell.angle_beta   90.00
_cell.angle_gamma   90.00
#
_symmetry.space_group_name_H-M   'P 1'
#
loop_
_entity.id
_entity.type
_entity.pdbx_description
1 polymer ?
#
loop_
_entity_poly.entity_id
_entity_poly.type
_entity_poly.pdbx_seq_one_letter_code
_entity_poly.pdbx_strand_id
1 'polypeptide(L)'
;AFGQNETKLLEAYMDMTAQHMKARVPQYHLSVWSSKGCDQPVVTEADLLANLTEASASSTAASPAVSTAASPSAFPHNLVDVFQIGDGYQPLIGNWLESNGQFPSGLPYLAANIKEAGLRPGIWLAPFLVAPNAPVSREHPDWLLRNNHGRPVTACINPQWISKRLFALDLTHPEVLDYLVQLFKTLTQDWGFDFIEADYLYAAALPAARHNPIYSDAGALRLGLEAVR
;
A
#
# COMPACT_ATOMS: atom_id res chain seq x y z
N ALA A 1 4.08 8.99 -39.79
CA ALA A 1 3.67 10.02 -38.83
C ALA A 1 2.49 9.45 -38.06
N PHE A 2 2.72 8.99 -36.83
CA PHE A 2 1.67 8.53 -35.92
C PHE A 2 0.71 9.71 -35.69
N GLY A 3 -0.53 9.58 -36.17
CA GLY A 3 -1.47 10.69 -36.31
C GLY A 3 -2.49 10.77 -35.18
N GLN A 4 -3.29 11.84 -35.13
CA GLN A 4 -4.36 12.09 -34.13
C GLN A 4 -5.42 10.97 -34.01
N ASN A 5 -5.39 9.96 -34.88
CA ASN A 5 -6.31 8.83 -34.86
C ASN A 5 -5.93 7.80 -33.78
N GLU A 6 -4.65 7.65 -33.44
CA GLU A 6 -4.20 6.63 -32.48
C GLU A 6 -4.57 6.97 -31.04
N THR A 7 -4.42 8.23 -30.64
CA THR A 7 -4.87 8.69 -29.31
C THR A 7 -6.36 8.43 -29.13
N LYS A 8 -7.19 8.73 -30.15
CA LYS A 8 -8.63 8.46 -30.11
C LYS A 8 -8.97 6.97 -30.03
N LEU A 9 -8.20 6.12 -30.70
CA LEU A 9 -8.37 4.66 -30.60
C LEU A 9 -8.02 4.15 -29.19
N LEU A 10 -6.96 4.69 -28.58
CA LEU A 10 -6.60 4.37 -27.20
C LEU A 10 -7.66 4.86 -26.21
N GLU A 11 -8.17 6.08 -26.37
CA GLU A 11 -9.28 6.63 -25.56
C GLU A 11 -10.52 5.74 -25.65
N ALA A 12 -10.94 5.37 -26.86
CA ALA A 12 -12.10 4.50 -27.06
C ALA A 12 -11.90 3.11 -26.43
N TYR A 13 -10.70 2.53 -26.54
CA TYR A 13 -10.39 1.26 -25.90
C TYR A 13 -10.41 1.36 -24.36
N MET A 14 -9.87 2.45 -23.80
CA MET A 14 -9.91 2.71 -22.35
C MET A 14 -11.34 2.87 -21.86
N ASP A 15 -12.19 3.61 -22.58
CA ASP A 15 -13.61 3.78 -22.24
C ASP A 15 -14.38 2.45 -22.27
N MET A 16 -14.18 1.64 -23.31
CA MET A 16 -14.78 0.31 -23.41
C MET A 16 -14.34 -0.60 -22.27
N THR A 17 -13.06 -0.58 -21.94
CA THR A 17 -12.49 -1.37 -20.84
C THR A 17 -13.05 -0.89 -19.49
N ALA A 18 -13.10 0.42 -19.27
CA ALA A 18 -13.64 1.03 -18.06
C ALA A 18 -15.12 0.66 -17.87
N GLN A 19 -15.92 0.70 -18.94
CA GLN A 19 -17.32 0.29 -18.89
C GLN A 19 -17.47 -1.21 -18.59
N HIS A 20 -16.70 -2.06 -19.29
CA HIS A 20 -16.75 -3.51 -19.10
C HIS A 20 -16.36 -3.93 -17.68
N MET A 21 -15.32 -3.30 -17.14
CA MET A 21 -14.77 -3.60 -15.81
C MET A 21 -15.47 -2.83 -14.68
N LYS A 22 -16.40 -1.93 -15.00
CA LYS A 22 -17.03 -0.97 -14.06
C LYS A 22 -15.97 -0.20 -13.27
N ALA A 23 -15.03 0.41 -13.98
CA ALA A 23 -13.92 1.14 -13.40
C ALA A 23 -14.40 2.22 -12.42
N ARG A 24 -13.67 2.34 -11.31
CA ARG A 24 -13.93 3.36 -10.30
C ARG A 24 -13.15 4.61 -10.66
N VAL A 25 -13.86 5.70 -10.95
CA VAL A 25 -13.27 7.01 -11.27
C VAL A 25 -13.72 8.02 -10.22
N PRO A 26 -12.95 8.21 -9.13
CA PRO A 26 -13.25 9.24 -8.13
C PRO A 26 -13.37 10.62 -8.79
N GLN A 27 -14.33 11.42 -8.35
CA GLN A 27 -14.54 12.81 -8.84
C GLN A 27 -13.65 13.83 -8.13
N TYR A 28 -12.64 13.34 -7.39
CA TYR A 28 -11.68 14.13 -6.64
C TYR A 28 -10.29 13.51 -6.83
N HIS A 29 -9.26 14.34 -6.72
CA HIS A 29 -7.87 13.91 -6.62
C HIS A 29 -7.41 14.09 -5.17
N LEU A 30 -6.49 13.25 -4.73
CA LEU A 30 -5.84 13.39 -3.43
C LEU A 30 -4.36 13.67 -3.66
N SER A 31 -3.84 14.71 -3.02
CA SER A 31 -2.40 14.88 -2.87
C SER A 31 -1.90 14.05 -1.68
N VAL A 32 -0.75 13.42 -1.87
CA VAL A 32 -0.19 12.48 -0.89
C VAL A 32 1.21 12.95 -0.53
N TRP A 33 1.44 13.22 0.75
CA TRP A 33 2.79 13.19 1.30
C TRP A 33 3.09 11.73 1.67
N SER A 34 4.27 11.24 1.29
CA SER A 34 4.68 9.86 1.58
C SER A 34 6.08 9.85 2.15
N SER A 35 6.29 9.06 3.20
CA SER A 35 7.65 8.77 3.69
C SER A 35 8.42 7.82 2.76
N LYS A 36 7.75 7.20 1.78
CA LYS A 36 8.38 6.35 0.76
C LYS A 36 9.13 7.24 -0.24
N GLY A 37 10.44 7.06 -0.34
CA GLY A 37 11.30 7.85 -1.24
C GLY A 37 12.03 9.02 -0.57
N CYS A 38 11.92 9.20 0.74
CA CYS A 38 12.89 10.00 1.49
C CYS A 38 14.27 9.32 1.41
N ASP A 39 15.33 10.08 1.16
CA ASP A 39 16.72 9.59 1.09
C ASP A 39 17.26 9.02 2.43
N GLN A 40 16.41 8.99 3.46
CA GLN A 40 16.73 8.45 4.78
C GLN A 40 16.74 6.91 4.71
N PRO A 41 17.80 6.24 5.21
CA PRO A 41 17.89 4.79 5.20
C PRO A 41 16.89 4.11 6.13
N VAL A 42 16.38 4.83 7.15
CA VAL A 42 15.37 4.37 8.11
C VAL A 42 14.48 5.56 8.47
N VAL A 43 13.16 5.36 8.43
CA VAL A 43 12.16 6.34 8.89
C VAL A 43 11.69 5.92 10.28
N THR A 44 11.64 6.86 11.23
CA THR A 44 11.15 6.61 12.60
C THR A 44 9.81 7.28 12.88
N GLU A 45 9.13 6.86 13.95
CA GLU A 45 7.91 7.52 14.44
C GLU A 45 8.15 9.01 14.75
N ALA A 46 9.31 9.36 15.31
CA ALA A 46 9.66 10.75 15.60
C ALA A 46 9.79 11.58 14.31
N ASP A 47 10.40 11.02 13.26
CA ASP A 47 10.50 11.69 11.95
C ASP A 47 9.12 11.94 11.35
N LEU A 48 8.22 10.97 11.44
CA LEU A 48 6.85 11.10 10.94
C LEU A 48 6.06 12.18 11.69
N LEU A 49 6.16 12.24 13.02
CA LEU A 49 5.47 13.26 13.82
C LEU A 49 6.02 14.66 13.55
N ALA A 50 7.33 14.81 13.35
CA ALA A 50 7.95 16.07 12.96
C ALA A 50 7.44 16.55 11.58
N ASN A 51 7.46 15.66 10.58
CA ASN A 51 6.93 15.98 9.24
C ASN A 51 5.41 16.24 9.25
N LEU A 52 4.66 15.53 10.09
CA LEU A 52 3.23 15.74 10.25
C LEU A 52 2.93 17.16 10.76
N THR A 53 3.73 17.64 11.72
CA THR A 53 3.60 19.00 12.26
C THR A 53 3.80 20.05 11.16
N GLU A 54 4.80 19.86 10.29
CA GLU A 54 5.05 20.75 9.16
C GLU A 54 3.92 20.69 8.11
N ALA A 55 3.47 19.48 7.77
CA ALA A 55 2.37 19.27 6.83
C ALA A 55 1.05 19.87 7.33
N SER A 56 0.78 19.79 8.65
CA SER A 56 -0.44 20.32 9.26
C SER A 56 -0.41 21.83 9.45
N ALA A 57 0.75 22.43 9.72
CA ALA A 57 0.90 23.89 9.85
C ALA A 57 0.55 24.63 8.55
N SER A 58 0.76 23.98 7.41
CA SER A 58 0.26 24.45 6.12
C SER A 58 -1.27 24.36 5.99
N SER A 59 -2.01 23.64 6.83
CA SER A 59 -3.49 23.57 6.71
C SER A 59 -4.23 24.62 7.56
N THR A 60 -3.63 25.14 8.65
CA THR A 60 -4.34 25.91 9.68
C THR A 60 -4.20 27.43 9.61
N ALA A 61 -3.38 28.00 8.72
CA ALA A 61 -3.33 29.46 8.59
C ALA A 61 -4.51 29.97 7.76
N ALA A 62 -5.51 30.55 8.44
CA ALA A 62 -6.45 31.45 7.82
C ALA A 62 -5.68 32.57 7.09
N SER A 63 -6.06 32.82 5.84
CA SER A 63 -5.50 33.85 4.96
C SER A 63 -5.01 35.09 5.72
N PRO A 64 -3.73 35.47 5.57
CA PRO A 64 -3.34 36.86 5.66
C PRO A 64 -3.01 37.40 4.26
N ALA A 65 -3.16 38.71 4.14
CA ALA A 65 -2.85 39.48 2.95
C ALA A 65 -1.48 39.12 2.33
N VAL A 66 -1.39 39.29 1.01
CA VAL A 66 -0.16 39.24 0.21
C VAL A 66 0.98 39.92 0.97
N SER A 67 1.91 39.12 1.50
CA SER A 67 3.13 39.60 2.11
C SER A 67 4.31 39.21 1.22
N THR A 68 4.96 40.24 0.68
CA THR A 68 6.12 40.16 -0.21
C THR A 68 7.39 39.91 0.60
N ALA A 69 7.65 38.65 0.97
CA ALA A 69 9.00 38.16 1.31
C ALA A 69 8.95 36.62 1.41
N ALA A 70 9.20 35.93 0.30
CA ALA A 70 9.25 34.47 0.26
C ALA A 70 10.53 33.99 0.95
N SER A 71 10.39 33.40 2.14
CA SER A 71 11.34 32.38 2.61
C SER A 71 10.95 31.05 1.94
N PRO A 72 11.87 30.28 1.32
CA PRO A 72 11.50 29.18 0.41
C PRO A 72 11.00 27.89 1.07
N SER A 73 10.66 27.88 2.37
CA SER A 73 10.48 26.64 3.14
C SER A 73 9.07 26.33 3.63
N ALA A 74 8.02 26.98 3.12
CA ALA A 74 6.65 26.67 3.54
C ALA A 74 5.82 26.10 2.38
N PHE A 75 5.29 24.88 2.56
CA PHE A 75 4.35 24.28 1.62
C PHE A 75 3.06 25.13 1.55
N PRO A 76 2.49 25.37 0.35
CA PRO A 76 1.22 26.09 0.20
C PRO A 76 0.06 25.43 0.96
N HIS A 77 -0.95 26.22 1.31
CA HIS A 77 -2.09 25.76 2.09
C HIS A 77 -2.88 24.63 1.42
N ASN A 78 -3.36 23.65 2.20
CA ASN A 78 -4.10 22.47 1.74
C ASN A 78 -3.37 21.65 0.65
N LEU A 79 -2.03 21.65 0.64
CA LEU A 79 -1.28 20.91 -0.36
C LEU A 79 -1.33 19.39 -0.15
N VAL A 80 -1.62 18.90 1.06
CA VAL A 80 -1.59 17.47 1.40
C VAL A 80 -2.96 17.02 1.90
N ASP A 81 -3.58 16.06 1.21
CA ASP A 81 -4.82 15.42 1.67
C ASP A 81 -4.54 14.18 2.52
N VAL A 82 -3.52 13.41 2.13
CA VAL A 82 -3.14 12.13 2.75
C VAL A 82 -1.71 12.23 3.26
N PHE A 83 -1.53 11.87 4.53
CA PHE A 83 -0.21 11.65 5.10
C PHE A 83 0.05 10.15 5.18
N GLN A 84 0.89 9.65 4.28
CA GLN A 84 1.12 8.22 4.09
C GLN A 84 2.39 7.75 4.78
N ILE A 85 2.23 6.73 5.62
CA ILE A 85 3.32 5.94 6.18
C ILE A 85 3.77 4.92 5.12
N GLY A 86 5.00 5.09 4.64
CA GLY A 86 5.64 4.20 3.67
C GLY A 86 6.22 2.91 4.29
N ASP A 87 6.91 2.14 3.45
CA ASP A 87 7.68 0.96 3.84
C ASP A 87 8.68 1.26 4.97
N GLY A 88 8.73 0.40 6.00
CA GLY A 88 9.72 0.45 7.07
C GLY A 88 9.16 0.38 8.48
N TYR A 89 7.85 0.47 8.67
CA TYR A 89 7.21 0.31 9.99
C TYR A 89 7.14 -1.15 10.43
N GLN A 90 6.97 -2.07 9.49
CA GLN A 90 6.75 -3.48 9.75
C GLN A 90 8.05 -4.14 10.20
N PRO A 91 8.01 -5.09 11.15
CA PRO A 91 9.19 -5.89 11.50
C PRO A 91 9.68 -6.74 10.32
N LEU A 92 8.76 -7.28 9.52
CA LEU A 92 9.02 -8.13 8.37
C LEU A 92 7.91 -7.96 7.33
N ILE A 93 8.23 -8.18 6.06
CA ILE A 93 7.21 -8.31 5.02
C ILE A 93 6.29 -9.49 5.35
N GLY A 94 4.98 -9.25 5.38
CA GLY A 94 3.99 -10.22 5.84
C GLY A 94 3.64 -10.14 7.32
N ASN A 95 4.27 -9.24 8.10
CA ASN A 95 3.90 -8.94 9.48
C ASN A 95 3.34 -7.51 9.58
N TRP A 96 2.12 -7.32 9.11
CA TRP A 96 1.53 -5.99 8.86
C TRP A 96 0.80 -5.39 10.06
N LEU A 97 0.40 -6.23 11.04
CA LEU A 97 -0.35 -5.80 12.23
C LEU A 97 0.57 -5.52 13.44
N GLU A 98 1.88 -5.50 13.22
CA GLU A 98 2.88 -5.16 14.22
C GLU A 98 3.78 -4.04 13.70
N SER A 99 4.36 -3.28 14.62
CA SER A 99 5.36 -2.27 14.33
C SER A 99 6.70 -2.65 14.94
N ASN A 100 7.80 -2.27 14.29
CA ASN A 100 9.14 -2.51 14.80
C ASN A 100 9.53 -1.47 15.87
N GLY A 101 10.73 -1.61 16.44
CA GLY A 101 11.21 -0.74 17.52
C GLY A 101 11.38 0.75 17.17
N GLN A 102 11.34 1.13 15.89
CA GLN A 102 11.35 2.54 15.46
C GLN A 102 9.97 3.21 15.59
N PHE A 103 8.94 2.41 15.86
CA PHE A 103 7.53 2.80 15.96
C PHE A 103 6.93 2.32 17.29
N PRO A 104 7.47 2.79 18.43
CA PRO A 104 7.18 2.27 19.76
C PRO A 104 5.72 2.48 20.21
N SER A 105 5.03 3.50 19.69
CA SER A 105 3.63 3.79 20.04
C SER A 105 2.64 3.04 19.15
N GLY A 106 3.12 2.40 18.08
CA GLY A 106 2.33 1.61 17.15
C GLY A 106 1.58 2.43 16.09
N LEU A 107 1.12 1.72 15.07
CA LEU A 107 0.40 2.32 13.94
C LEU A 107 -0.95 2.98 14.29
N PRO A 108 -1.77 2.45 15.23
CA PRO A 108 -3.02 3.12 15.63
C PRO A 108 -2.77 4.51 16.22
N TYR A 109 -1.68 4.67 16.98
CA TYR A 109 -1.29 5.96 17.54
C TYR A 109 -0.96 6.97 16.43
N LEU A 110 -0.16 6.56 15.43
CA LEU A 110 0.16 7.43 14.30
C LEU A 110 -1.07 7.80 13.47
N ALA A 111 -1.95 6.83 13.20
CA ALA A 111 -3.19 7.09 12.48
C ALA A 111 -4.10 8.11 13.21
N ALA A 112 -4.19 8.01 14.54
CA ALA A 112 -4.93 8.96 15.36
C ALA A 112 -4.32 10.38 15.30
N ASN A 113 -2.99 10.50 15.41
CA ASN A 113 -2.30 11.79 15.31
C ASN A 113 -2.50 12.44 13.93
N ILE A 114 -2.43 11.65 12.85
CA ILE A 114 -2.67 12.15 11.48
C ILE A 114 -4.10 12.69 11.35
N LYS A 115 -5.10 11.98 11.90
CA LYS A 115 -6.49 12.45 11.91
C LYS A 115 -6.68 13.72 12.74
N GLU A 116 -6.05 13.80 13.91
CA GLU A 116 -6.10 14.99 14.78
C GLU A 116 -5.49 16.22 14.09
N ALA A 117 -4.46 16.00 13.27
CA ALA A 117 -3.85 17.02 12.42
C ALA A 117 -4.71 17.43 11.20
N GLY A 118 -5.90 16.84 11.02
CA GLY A 118 -6.83 17.16 9.94
C GLY A 118 -6.52 16.49 8.59
N LEU A 119 -5.61 15.52 8.56
CA LEU A 119 -5.19 14.80 7.36
C LEU A 119 -5.77 13.36 7.34
N ARG A 120 -5.77 12.73 6.16
CA ARG A 120 -6.18 11.32 6.03
C ARG A 120 -4.98 10.39 6.27
N PRO A 121 -5.07 9.42 7.19
CA PRO A 121 -4.00 8.45 7.36
C PRO A 121 -3.88 7.52 6.16
N GLY A 122 -2.68 7.49 5.57
CA GLY A 122 -2.31 6.54 4.53
C GLY A 122 -1.30 5.52 5.04
N ILE A 123 -1.33 4.29 4.50
CA ILE A 123 -0.33 3.26 4.81
C ILE A 123 0.03 2.43 3.58
N TRP A 124 1.31 2.06 3.46
CA TRP A 124 1.80 1.12 2.46
C TRP A 124 1.87 -0.31 3.00
N LEU A 125 1.60 -1.29 2.15
CA LEU A 125 1.97 -2.69 2.38
C LEU A 125 2.04 -3.47 1.08
N ALA A 126 2.75 -4.61 1.09
CA ALA A 126 2.79 -5.57 -0.01
C ALA A 126 1.97 -6.82 0.37
N PRO A 127 0.63 -6.79 0.28
CA PRO A 127 -0.24 -7.73 0.99
C PRO A 127 -0.09 -9.19 0.55
N PHE A 128 0.39 -9.43 -0.68
CA PHE A 128 0.54 -10.77 -1.24
C PHE A 128 1.96 -11.33 -1.10
N LEU A 129 2.88 -10.55 -0.53
CA LEU A 129 4.24 -10.97 -0.25
C LEU A 129 4.42 -11.27 1.23
N VAL A 130 5.19 -12.33 1.49
CA VAL A 130 5.54 -12.74 2.85
C VAL A 130 7.00 -13.15 2.94
N ALA A 131 7.65 -12.77 4.03
CA ALA A 131 8.99 -13.22 4.37
C ALA A 131 8.96 -14.69 4.83
N PRO A 132 10.03 -15.48 4.57
CA PRO A 132 10.09 -16.89 4.99
C PRO A 132 9.93 -17.11 6.50
N ASN A 133 10.32 -16.12 7.30
CA ASN A 133 10.27 -16.15 8.76
C ASN A 133 9.11 -15.33 9.36
N ALA A 134 8.24 -14.73 8.54
CA ALA A 134 7.03 -14.08 9.04
C ALA A 134 6.09 -15.11 9.69
N PRO A 135 5.29 -14.73 10.71
CA PRO A 135 4.35 -15.64 11.37
C PRO A 135 3.47 -16.41 10.39
N VAL A 136 2.84 -15.71 9.44
CA VAL A 136 2.01 -16.31 8.38
C VAL A 136 2.72 -17.42 7.60
N SER A 137 3.99 -17.23 7.23
CA SER A 137 4.77 -18.24 6.48
C SER A 137 5.13 -19.46 7.34
N ARG A 138 5.33 -19.26 8.64
CA ARG A 138 5.72 -20.33 9.58
C ARG A 138 4.53 -21.14 10.05
N GLU A 139 3.43 -20.48 10.32
CA GLU A 139 2.19 -21.06 10.85
C GLU A 139 1.36 -21.69 9.74
N HIS A 140 1.38 -21.09 8.55
CA HIS A 140 0.62 -21.53 7.38
C HIS A 140 1.50 -21.72 6.14
N PRO A 141 2.46 -22.66 6.16
CA PRO A 141 3.32 -22.90 5.00
C PRO A 141 2.54 -23.36 3.76
N ASP A 142 1.38 -23.97 3.94
CA ASP A 142 0.44 -24.41 2.90
C ASP A 142 -0.26 -23.25 2.18
N TRP A 143 -0.32 -22.06 2.77
CA TRP A 143 -0.84 -20.84 2.13
C TRP A 143 0.09 -20.25 1.07
N LEU A 144 1.35 -20.71 1.00
CA LEU A 144 2.33 -20.20 0.05
C LEU A 144 2.08 -20.76 -1.35
N LEU A 145 2.23 -19.91 -2.37
CA LEU A 145 2.21 -20.33 -3.76
C LEU A 145 3.39 -21.28 -4.04
N ARG A 146 3.12 -22.43 -4.68
CA ARG A 146 4.12 -23.49 -4.89
C ARG A 146 4.40 -23.76 -6.36
N ASN A 147 5.66 -24.02 -6.65
CA ASN A 147 6.05 -24.51 -7.97
C ASN A 147 5.69 -26.00 -8.15
N ASN A 148 5.91 -26.53 -9.35
CA ASN A 148 5.61 -27.93 -9.69
C ASN A 148 6.41 -28.97 -8.87
N HIS A 149 7.41 -28.55 -8.11
CA HIS A 149 8.18 -29.39 -7.19
C HIS A 149 7.71 -29.26 -5.73
N GLY A 150 6.56 -28.60 -5.50
CA GLY A 150 6.00 -28.38 -4.18
C GLY A 150 6.78 -27.38 -3.32
N ARG A 151 7.71 -26.59 -3.89
CA ARG A 151 8.49 -25.59 -3.14
C ARG A 151 7.86 -24.21 -3.24
N PRO A 152 7.90 -23.37 -2.19
CA PRO A 152 7.43 -21.99 -2.26
C PRO A 152 8.09 -21.21 -3.40
N VAL A 153 7.28 -20.47 -4.16
CA VAL A 153 7.73 -19.60 -5.25
C VAL A 153 8.41 -18.38 -4.66
N THR A 154 9.65 -18.12 -5.11
CA THR A 154 10.31 -16.84 -4.82
C THR A 154 9.70 -15.76 -5.69
N ALA A 155 8.98 -14.83 -5.07
CA ALA A 155 8.20 -13.81 -5.75
C ALA A 155 8.95 -12.47 -5.88
N CYS A 156 9.85 -12.19 -4.95
CA CYS A 156 10.64 -10.96 -4.94
C CYS A 156 12.01 -11.23 -4.31
N ILE A 157 13.03 -10.54 -4.83
CA ILE A 157 14.34 -10.42 -4.18
C ILE A 157 14.61 -8.92 -4.00
N ASN A 158 14.68 -8.47 -2.75
CA ASN A 158 14.95 -7.09 -2.41
C ASN A 158 16.05 -7.04 -1.34
N PRO A 159 17.26 -6.54 -1.68
CA PRO A 159 18.38 -6.56 -0.75
C PRO A 159 18.23 -5.58 0.42
N GLN A 160 17.33 -4.58 0.34
CA GLN A 160 17.07 -3.64 1.43
C GLN A 160 16.21 -4.24 2.56
N TRP A 161 15.39 -5.24 2.27
CA TRP A 161 14.57 -5.89 3.29
C TRP A 161 15.33 -6.95 4.09
N ILE A 162 14.97 -7.09 5.37
CA ILE A 162 15.55 -8.07 6.30
C ILE A 162 15.54 -9.48 5.68
N SER A 163 14.37 -9.86 5.16
CA SER A 163 14.19 -11.07 4.38
C SER A 163 14.37 -10.75 2.90
N LYS A 164 15.62 -10.86 2.45
CA LYS A 164 16.01 -10.54 1.06
C LYS A 164 15.21 -11.26 0.00
N ARG A 165 14.69 -12.45 0.33
CA ARG A 165 13.91 -13.31 -0.55
C ARG A 165 12.52 -13.48 0.02
N LEU A 166 11.49 -13.19 -0.76
CA LEU A 166 10.10 -13.26 -0.36
C LEU A 166 9.32 -14.30 -1.15
N PHE A 167 8.26 -14.81 -0.55
CA PHE A 167 7.32 -15.74 -1.17
C PHE A 167 5.99 -15.04 -1.47
N ALA A 168 5.23 -15.61 -2.40
CA ALA A 168 3.85 -15.19 -2.67
C ALA A 168 2.86 -16.04 -1.89
N LEU A 169 1.77 -15.41 -1.43
CA LEU A 169 0.58 -16.11 -0.96
C LEU A 169 -0.23 -16.66 -2.14
N ASP A 170 -0.87 -17.81 -1.96
CA ASP A 170 -1.79 -18.39 -2.92
C ASP A 170 -3.20 -17.86 -2.71
N LEU A 171 -3.61 -16.92 -3.54
CA LEU A 171 -4.92 -16.25 -3.45
C LEU A 171 -6.10 -17.10 -3.93
N THR A 172 -5.85 -18.36 -4.29
CA THR A 172 -6.90 -19.34 -4.53
C THR A 172 -7.22 -20.17 -3.28
N HIS A 173 -6.46 -19.99 -2.20
CA HIS A 173 -6.69 -20.61 -0.92
C HIS A 173 -7.72 -19.78 -0.12
N PRO A 174 -8.85 -20.37 0.33
CA PRO A 174 -9.92 -19.61 0.99
C PRO A 174 -9.45 -18.91 2.27
N GLU A 175 -8.66 -19.58 3.10
CA GLU A 175 -8.16 -18.98 4.35
C GLU A 175 -7.19 -17.80 4.13
N VAL A 176 -6.49 -17.77 2.99
CA VAL A 176 -5.66 -16.62 2.61
C VAL A 176 -6.55 -15.41 2.30
N LEU A 177 -7.67 -15.62 1.63
CA LEU A 177 -8.64 -14.56 1.36
C LEU A 177 -9.26 -14.04 2.66
N ASP A 178 -9.63 -14.94 3.58
CA ASP A 178 -10.16 -14.55 4.90
C ASP A 178 -9.13 -13.76 5.73
N TYR A 179 -7.86 -14.18 5.70
CA TYR A 179 -6.76 -13.44 6.31
C TYR A 179 -6.62 -12.03 5.73
N LEU A 180 -6.69 -11.87 4.41
CA LEU A 180 -6.61 -10.56 3.75
C LEU A 180 -7.81 -9.68 4.10
N VAL A 181 -9.03 -10.22 4.10
CA VAL A 181 -10.23 -9.49 4.54
C VAL A 181 -10.04 -8.97 5.96
N GLN A 182 -9.58 -9.83 6.88
CA GLN A 182 -9.38 -9.42 8.27
C GLN A 182 -8.24 -8.40 8.41
N LEU A 183 -7.13 -8.58 7.70
CA LEU A 183 -6.02 -7.62 7.69
C LEU A 183 -6.50 -6.23 7.27
N PHE A 184 -7.18 -6.13 6.13
CA PHE A 184 -7.66 -4.83 5.62
C PHE A 184 -8.79 -4.26 6.47
N LYS A 185 -9.63 -5.09 7.07
CA LYS A 185 -10.62 -4.67 8.06
C LYS A 185 -9.94 -4.03 9.28
N THR A 186 -8.92 -4.67 9.85
CA THR A 186 -8.17 -4.10 10.98
C THR A 186 -7.54 -2.76 10.60
N LEU A 187 -6.85 -2.69 9.46
CA LEU A 187 -6.21 -1.45 8.99
C LEU A 187 -7.22 -0.30 8.83
N THR A 188 -8.35 -0.57 8.18
CA THR A 188 -9.31 0.49 7.81
C THR A 188 -10.31 0.82 8.90
N GLN A 189 -10.89 -0.19 9.55
CA GLN A 189 -11.98 -0.02 10.51
C GLN A 189 -11.47 0.15 11.94
N ASP A 190 -10.48 -0.66 12.35
CA ASP A 190 -10.00 -0.66 13.73
C ASP A 190 -8.92 0.42 13.94
N TRP A 191 -8.02 0.58 12.98
CA TRP A 191 -6.91 1.55 13.07
C TRP A 191 -7.18 2.85 12.33
N GLY A 192 -8.17 2.87 11.44
CA GLY A 192 -8.65 4.09 10.79
C GLY A 192 -7.81 4.57 9.61
N PHE A 193 -7.08 3.71 8.92
CA PHE A 193 -6.41 4.09 7.66
C PHE A 193 -7.42 4.27 6.54
N ASP A 194 -7.47 5.48 5.96
CA ASP A 194 -8.44 5.85 4.92
C ASP A 194 -7.86 5.72 3.50
N PHE A 195 -6.54 5.57 3.40
CA PHE A 195 -5.80 5.38 2.15
C PHE A 195 -4.82 4.21 2.31
N ILE A 196 -4.80 3.30 1.34
CA ILE A 196 -3.87 2.16 1.33
C ILE A 196 -3.14 2.10 0.00
N GLU A 197 -1.82 2.14 0.05
CA GLU A 197 -0.94 1.80 -1.07
C GLU A 197 -0.62 0.30 -1.01
N ALA A 198 -1.34 -0.49 -1.80
CA ALA A 198 -1.10 -1.93 -1.92
C ALA A 198 -0.12 -2.21 -3.07
N ASP A 199 1.08 -2.66 -2.74
CA ASP A 199 2.22 -2.79 -3.66
C ASP A 199 2.56 -4.26 -3.96
N TYR A 200 3.42 -4.50 -4.96
CA TYR A 200 3.88 -5.82 -5.39
C TYR A 200 2.72 -6.79 -5.73
N LEU A 201 1.59 -6.24 -6.19
CA LEU A 201 0.38 -7.01 -6.49
C LEU A 201 0.61 -8.09 -7.56
N TYR A 202 1.62 -7.93 -8.43
CA TYR A 202 1.99 -8.94 -9.43
C TYR A 202 2.29 -10.31 -8.80
N ALA A 203 2.68 -10.37 -7.52
CA ALA A 203 2.99 -11.61 -6.81
C ALA A 203 1.82 -12.62 -6.85
N ALA A 204 0.59 -12.10 -6.87
CA ALA A 204 -0.64 -12.87 -7.06
C ALA A 204 -0.71 -13.65 -8.38
N ALA A 205 -0.18 -13.04 -9.44
CA ALA A 205 -0.30 -13.50 -10.81
C ALA A 205 0.97 -14.21 -11.31
N LEU A 206 1.85 -14.64 -10.40
CA LEU A 206 3.01 -15.44 -10.78
C LEU A 206 2.56 -16.82 -11.30
N PRO A 207 3.17 -17.32 -12.39
CA PRO A 207 2.80 -18.60 -12.96
C PRO A 207 3.27 -19.74 -12.06
N ALA A 208 2.32 -20.46 -11.45
CA ALA A 208 2.60 -21.54 -10.50
C ALA A 208 1.39 -22.46 -10.31
N ALA A 209 1.60 -23.59 -9.62
CA ALA A 209 0.50 -24.43 -9.18
C ALA A 209 -0.27 -23.73 -8.06
N ARG A 210 -1.60 -23.84 -8.10
CA ARG A 210 -2.54 -23.15 -7.21
C ARG A 210 -3.38 -24.14 -6.43
N HIS A 211 -3.79 -23.75 -5.24
CA HIS A 211 -4.70 -24.50 -4.37
C HIS A 211 -6.00 -24.83 -5.11
N ASN A 212 -6.59 -23.85 -5.79
CA ASN A 212 -7.71 -24.07 -6.70
C ASN A 212 -7.27 -23.84 -8.16
N PRO A 213 -7.05 -24.93 -8.93
CA PRO A 213 -6.50 -24.84 -10.28
C PRO A 213 -7.49 -24.32 -11.33
N ILE A 214 -8.76 -24.07 -10.98
CA ILE A 214 -9.73 -23.49 -11.92
C ILE A 214 -9.41 -22.03 -12.24
N TYR A 215 -8.71 -21.34 -11.36
CA TYR A 215 -8.35 -19.94 -11.54
C TYR A 215 -7.05 -19.81 -12.32
N SER A 216 -7.09 -18.97 -13.35
CA SER A 216 -5.89 -18.50 -14.02
C SER A 216 -5.08 -17.56 -13.10
N ASP A 217 -3.87 -17.20 -13.51
CA ASP A 217 -3.03 -16.27 -12.78
C ASP A 217 -3.68 -14.89 -12.59
N ALA A 218 -4.33 -14.39 -13.63
CA ALA A 218 -5.12 -13.16 -13.56
C ALA A 218 -6.37 -13.33 -12.69
N GLY A 219 -6.98 -14.53 -12.69
CA GLY A 219 -8.11 -14.86 -11.83
C GLY A 219 -7.74 -14.83 -10.34
N ALA A 220 -6.56 -15.35 -9.98
CA ALA A 220 -6.06 -15.30 -8.61
C ALA A 220 -5.75 -13.86 -8.16
N LEU A 221 -5.17 -13.03 -9.03
CA LEU A 221 -5.02 -11.59 -8.75
C LEU A 221 -6.38 -10.93 -8.50
N ARG A 222 -7.39 -11.26 -9.32
CA ARG A 222 -8.73 -10.72 -9.12
C ARG A 222 -9.34 -11.14 -7.77
N LEU A 223 -9.19 -12.40 -7.36
CA LEU A 223 -9.65 -12.87 -6.04
C LEU A 223 -9.01 -12.08 -4.90
N GLY A 224 -7.68 -11.89 -4.92
CA GLY A 224 -7.01 -11.12 -3.88
C GLY A 224 -7.45 -9.66 -3.85
N LEU A 225 -7.60 -9.02 -5.02
CA LEU A 225 -8.08 -7.64 -5.08
C LEU A 225 -9.54 -7.50 -4.63
N GLU A 226 -10.38 -8.51 -4.86
CA GLU A 226 -11.76 -8.53 -4.35
C GLU A 226 -11.79 -8.73 -2.83
N ALA A 227 -10.92 -9.56 -2.25
CA ALA A 227 -10.80 -9.74 -0.80
C ALA A 227 -10.31 -8.48 -0.06
N VAL A 228 -9.48 -7.67 -0.72
CA VAL A 228 -8.93 -6.42 -0.18
C VAL A 228 -9.93 -5.26 -0.19
N ARG A 229 -11.01 -5.35 -0.98
CA ARG A 229 -11.86 -4.21 -1.37
C ARG A 229 -13.14 -4.08 -0.56
#